data_AF-A0A6V7J5W1-F1
#
_entry.id   AF-A0A6V7J5W1-F1
#
_cell.length_a   1.000
_cell.length_b   1.000
_cell.length_c   1.000
_cell.angle_alpha   90.00
_cell.angle_beta   90.00
_cell.angle_gamma   90.00
#
_symmetry.space_group_name_H-M   'P 1'
#
loop_
_entity.id
_entity.type
_entity.pdbx_description
1 polymer ?
#
loop_
_entity_poly.entity_id
_entity_poly.type
_entity_poly.pdbx_seq_one_letter_code
_entity_poly.pdbx_strand_id
1 'polypeptide(L)' 'MTESQQQFCLRWNNFQANFTSQFGELRDDEDFVDVTFACDGRRLQAHKVVLSACSPYFKELFK' A
#
# COMPACT_ATOMS: atom_id res chain seq x y z
N MET A 1 -2.75 -23.55 40.45
CA MET A 1 -3.58 -22.42 40.00
C MET A 1 -2.89 -21.89 38.75
N THR A 2 -3.47 -22.12 37.57
CA THR A 2 -2.91 -21.63 36.30
C THR A 2 -3.40 -20.21 36.09
N GLU A 3 -2.53 -19.21 36.20
CA GLU A 3 -2.84 -17.83 35.82
C GLU A 3 -3.25 -17.80 34.35
N SER A 4 -4.49 -17.39 34.07
CA SER A 4 -4.97 -17.17 32.71
C SER A 4 -4.21 -16.00 32.10
N GLN A 5 -3.42 -16.25 31.06
CA GLN A 5 -2.70 -15.21 30.33
C GLN A 5 -3.68 -14.17 29.78
N GLN A 6 -3.51 -12.90 30.17
CA GLN A 6 -4.28 -11.80 29.62
C GLN A 6 -3.85 -11.55 28.17
N GLN A 7 -4.84 -11.48 27.27
CA GLN A 7 -4.62 -11.12 25.87
C GLN A 7 -5.14 -9.70 25.62
N PHE A 8 -4.31 -8.86 25.00
CA PHE A 8 -4.65 -7.50 24.62
C PHE A 8 -4.68 -7.38 23.10
N CYS A 9 -5.72 -6.73 22.56
CA CYS A 9 -5.81 -6.36 21.16
C CYS A 9 -5.78 -4.84 21.04
N LEU A 10 -4.70 -4.30 20.49
CA LEU A 10 -4.58 -2.88 20.22
C LEU A 10 -5.19 -2.58 18.86
N ARG A 11 -6.10 -1.61 18.83
CA ARG A 11 -6.68 -1.09 17.59
C ARG A 11 -6.25 0.36 17.41
N TRP A 12 -5.62 0.64 16.28
CA TRP A 12 -5.40 2.00 15.85
C TRP A 12 -6.59 2.45 15.00
N ASN A 13 -7.45 3.29 15.58
CA ASN A 13 -8.72 3.69 14.96
C ASN A 13 -8.55 4.37 13.60
N ASN A 14 -7.46 5.11 13.40
CA ASN A 14 -7.19 5.87 12.17
C ASN A 14 -6.20 5.17 11.23
N PHE A 15 -5.85 3.90 11.48
CA PHE A 15 -4.85 3.17 10.71
C PHE A 15 -5.14 3.20 9.21
N GLN A 16 -6.37 2.90 8.79
CA GLN A 16 -6.74 2.84 7.37
C GLN A 16 -6.59 4.20 6.66
N ALA A 17 -7.04 5.28 7.32
CA ALA A 17 -6.94 6.63 6.77
C ALA A 17 -5.47 7.07 6.64
N ASN A 18 -4.69 6.87 7.70
CA ASN A 18 -3.26 7.19 7.71
C ASN A 18 -2.49 6.35 6.69
N PHE A 19 -2.79 5.06 6.59
CA PHE A 19 -2.15 4.19 5.62
C PHE A 19 -2.40 4.66 4.18
N THR A 20 -3.65 5.04 3.88
CA THR A 20 -4.01 5.53 2.54
C THR A 20 -3.34 6.87 2.22
N SER A 21 -3.29 7.81 3.17
CA SER A 21 -2.64 9.12 2.96
C SER A 21 -1.13 8.97 2.79
N GLN A 22 -0.49 8.13 3.60
CA GLN A 22 0.95 7.87 3.54
C GLN A 22 1.37 7.23 2.21
N PHE A 23 0.60 6.30 1.66
CA PHE A 23 0.89 5.77 0.31
C PHE A 23 0.70 6.81 -0.81
N GLY A 24 -0.17 7.81 -0.60
CA GLY A 24 -0.27 8.97 -1.48
C GLY A 24 1.02 9.79 -1.46
N GLU A 25 1.49 10.16 -0.26
CA GLU A 25 2.74 10.91 -0.05
C GLU A 25 3.94 10.17 -0.65
N LEU A 26 4.10 8.87 -0.36
CA LEU A 26 5.18 8.05 -0.92
C LEU A 26 5.18 8.02 -2.45
N ARG A 27 4.01 8.08 -3.09
CA ARG A 27 3.93 8.13 -4.55
C ARG A 27 4.34 9.51 -5.07
N ASP A 28 3.86 10.56 -4.43
CA ASP A 28 4.11 11.95 -4.84
C ASP A 28 5.59 12.33 -4.64
N ASP A 29 6.23 11.76 -3.61
CA ASP A 29 7.68 11.88 -3.34
C ASP A 29 8.53 10.88 -4.15
N GLU A 30 7.90 10.01 -4.95
CA GLU A 30 8.53 8.94 -5.73
C GLU A 30 9.31 7.90 -4.89
N ASP A 31 8.97 7.76 -3.61
CA ASP A 31 9.58 6.81 -2.69
C ASP A 31 9.05 5.39 -2.89
N PHE A 32 9.98 4.42 -2.90
CA PHE A 32 9.71 2.98 -3.05
C PHE A 32 8.91 2.59 -4.29
N VAL A 33 8.80 3.47 -5.28
CA VAL A 33 8.15 3.16 -6.55
C VAL A 33 8.95 2.12 -7.32
N ASP A 34 8.27 1.09 -7.82
CA ASP A 34 8.87 -0.10 -8.42
C ASP A 34 8.30 -0.40 -9.82
N VAL A 35 7.47 0.51 -10.34
CA VAL A 35 6.98 0.52 -11.72
C VAL A 35 6.90 1.96 -12.26
N THR A 36 7.18 2.11 -13.56
CA THR A 36 6.96 3.35 -14.31
C THR A 36 6.13 3.05 -15.56
N PHE A 37 5.00 3.72 -15.71
CA PHE A 37 4.21 3.69 -16.95
C PHE A 37 4.65 4.82 -17.86
N ALA A 38 4.91 4.51 -19.14
CA ALA A 38 5.19 5.50 -20.17
C ALA A 38 4.05 5.48 -21.19
N CYS A 39 3.36 6.60 -21.36
CA CYS A 39 2.27 6.74 -22.34
C CYS A 39 2.19 8.19 -22.81
N ASP A 40 2.06 8.40 -24.12
CA ASP A 40 1.91 9.73 -24.74
C ASP A 40 2.94 10.76 -24.27
N GLY A 41 4.21 10.36 -24.24
CA GLY A 41 5.33 11.20 -23.79
C GLY A 41 5.36 11.50 -22.28
N ARG A 42 4.40 10.99 -21.50
CA ARG A 42 4.34 11.14 -20.05
C ARG A 42 4.87 9.89 -19.36
N ARG A 43 5.41 10.09 -18.16
CA ARG A 43 5.87 9.02 -17.27
C ARG A 43 5.13 9.13 -15.95
N LEU A 44 4.68 8.00 -15.42
CA LEU A 44 4.02 7.90 -14.12
C LEU A 44 4.67 6.80 -13.31
N GLN A 45 5.26 7.17 -12.17
CA GLN A 45 5.78 6.22 -11.17
C GLN A 45 4.67 5.81 -10.20
N ALA A 46 4.70 4.55 -9.77
CA ALA A 46 3.72 3.99 -8.85
C ALA A 46 4.27 2.76 -8.11
N HIS A 47 3.47 2.23 -7.19
CA HIS A 47 3.77 1.00 -6.44
C HIS A 47 2.96 -0.18 -7.00
N LYS A 48 3.64 -1.24 -7.43
CA LYS A 48 3.03 -2.49 -7.92
C LYS A 48 2.10 -3.11 -6.89
N VAL A 49 2.48 -3.07 -5.61
CA VAL A 49 1.68 -3.66 -4.52
C VAL A 49 0.32 -2.98 -4.38
N VAL A 50 0.28 -1.65 -4.43
CA VAL A 50 -0.96 -0.86 -4.33
C VAL A 50 -1.84 -1.12 -5.55
N LEU A 51 -1.25 -1.09 -6.75
CA LEU A 51 -1.98 -1.37 -7.99
C LEU A 51 -2.52 -2.81 -8.04
N SER A 52 -1.75 -3.78 -7.56
CA SER A 52 -2.18 -5.19 -7.47
C SER A 52 -3.30 -5.40 -6.45
N ALA A 53 -3.30 -4.64 -5.35
CA ALA A 53 -4.37 -4.71 -4.36
C ALA A 53 -5.69 -4.15 -4.89
N CYS A 54 -5.63 -3.14 -5.76
CA CYS A 54 -6.80 -2.40 -6.25
C CYS A 54 -7.28 -2.81 -7.65
N SER A 55 -6.50 -3.60 -8.41
CA SER A 55 -6.82 -3.97 -9.79
C SER A 55 -6.41 -5.42 -10.10
N PRO A 56 -7.37 -6.30 -10.46
CA PRO A 56 -7.06 -7.66 -10.88
C PRO A 56 -6.12 -7.71 -12.09
N TYR A 57 -6.26 -6.77 -13.03
CA TYR A 57 -5.39 -6.66 -14.20
C TYR A 57 -3.94 -6.41 -13.78
N PHE A 58 -3.68 -5.42 -12.92
CA PHE A 58 -2.33 -5.14 -12.47
C PHE A 58 -1.76 -6.26 -11.59
N LYS A 59 -2.61 -6.92 -10.81
CA LYS A 59 -2.22 -8.09 -10.02
C LYS A 59 -1.75 -9.25 -10.90
N GLU A 60 -2.38 -9.46 -12.05
CA GLU A 60 -1.94 -10.47 -13.02
C GLU A 60 -0.70 -10.01 -13.78
N LEU A 61 -0.65 -8.73 -14.19
CA LEU A 61 0.48 -8.17 -14.91
C LEU A 61 1.80 -8.16 -14.12
N PHE A 62 1.74 -8.03 -12.79
CA PHE A 62 2.93 -7.96 -11.92
C PHE A 62 3.31 -9.27 -11.23
N LYS A 63 2.61 -10.38 -11.53
CA LYS A 63 3.03 -11.73 -11.15
C LYS A 63 4.15 -12.22 -12.05
#